data_AF-A0A1V4DU16-F1
#
_entry.id   AF-A0A1V4DU16-F1
#
_cell.length_a   1.000
_cell.length_b   1.000
_cell.length_c   1.000
_cell.angle_alpha   90.00
_cell.angle_beta   90.00
_cell.angle_gamma   90.00
#
_symmetry.space_group_name_H-M   'P 1'
#
loop_
_entity.id
_entity.type
_entity.pdbx_description
1 polymer ?
#
loop_
_entity_poly.entity_id
_entity_poly.type
_entity_poly.pdbx_seq_one_letter_code
_entity_poly.pdbx_strand_id
1 'polypeptide(L)'
;MRRETTVRTFTGTFVTSCALSAALIVAGCAGGNDTSASTSGELFLQPVAAQGPDPFTASTATATATPAPVTRTQQPQPSRQPGVRSVSGATPGLYGGTARTGSCDVNRQIAHLSADPAKERAFAQVAGVAQASVPAYLRSLTSVVLRADTRVTDHGYRAGRATSFPAVLQSGTAVLVDNRGVPRVRCACGNPLTPSAMPSGNPGTKGQSWSGYRPDRVIVVTPAPQAATRITILDVVQNTWIERRCGDDVRHDHVVPRPEPLTSAPPPTPTSSPWTTGPSASAPPSAEQPLTPDCVTQTATPTPGTPVAASPGTPVAAAPGTRDPACPAATVTAPPPTTAPQTQTVPP
;
A
#
# COMPACT_ATOMS: atom_id res chain seq x y z
N MET A 1 -5.13 -85.24 -30.48
CA MET A 1 -6.13 -84.83 -29.46
C MET A 1 -6.68 -83.48 -29.91
N ARG A 2 -7.75 -83.41 -30.72
CA ARG A 2 -9.19 -83.35 -30.35
C ARG A 2 -9.53 -82.32 -29.27
N ARG A 3 -10.18 -81.22 -29.70
CA ARG A 3 -11.39 -80.52 -29.17
C ARG A 3 -11.46 -79.17 -29.90
N GLU A 4 -12.20 -79.03 -31.01
CA GLU A 4 -13.66 -78.85 -31.13
C GLU A 4 -14.29 -77.78 -30.21
N THR A 5 -14.70 -76.70 -30.88
CA THR A 5 -16.00 -76.00 -30.79
C THR A 5 -16.29 -75.13 -29.56
N THR A 6 -16.49 -73.83 -29.78
CA THR A 6 -17.78 -73.14 -29.57
C THR A 6 -17.78 -71.77 -30.26
N VAL A 7 -18.65 -71.64 -31.26
CA VAL A 7 -19.12 -70.38 -31.84
C VAL A 7 -20.18 -69.79 -30.90
N ARG A 8 -20.12 -68.49 -30.62
CA ARG A 8 -21.34 -67.71 -30.36
C ARG A 8 -21.14 -66.25 -30.75
N THR A 9 -21.62 -65.98 -31.96
CA THR A 9 -22.04 -64.69 -32.50
C THR A 9 -23.03 -64.02 -31.54
N PHE A 10 -22.82 -62.74 -31.23
CA PHE A 10 -23.90 -61.86 -30.80
C PHE A 10 -23.88 -60.61 -31.66
N THR A 11 -24.79 -60.61 -32.63
CA THR A 11 -25.14 -59.50 -33.51
C THR A 11 -26.01 -58.54 -32.73
N GLY A 12 -25.70 -57.25 -32.76
CA GLY A 12 -26.49 -56.21 -32.10
C GLY A 12 -26.19 -54.83 -32.68
N THR A 13 -26.59 -54.62 -33.94
CA THR A 13 -26.71 -53.31 -34.59
C THR A 13 -28.02 -52.62 -34.20
N PHE A 14 -27.93 -51.42 -33.60
CA PHE A 14 -28.93 -50.34 -33.66
C PHE A 14 -28.12 -49.03 -33.77
N VAL A 15 -27.90 -48.50 -34.97
CA VAL A 15 -28.72 -47.47 -35.66
C VAL A 15 -28.83 -46.17 -34.86
N THR A 16 -27.88 -45.28 -35.15
CA THR A 16 -28.04 -43.85 -35.50
C THR A 16 -29.16 -43.03 -34.86
N SER A 17 -28.76 -41.98 -34.12
CA SER A 17 -29.47 -40.70 -34.07
C SER A 17 -28.45 -39.57 -33.89
N CYS A 18 -28.20 -38.86 -34.98
CA CYS A 18 -27.54 -37.56 -34.99
C CYS A 18 -28.50 -36.51 -34.42
N ALA A 19 -28.04 -35.73 -33.45
CA ALA A 19 -28.63 -34.44 -33.13
C ALA A 19 -27.52 -33.39 -33.09
N LEU A 20 -27.23 -32.85 -34.27
CA LEU A 20 -26.60 -31.55 -34.43
C LEU A 20 -27.56 -30.51 -33.85
N SER A 21 -27.11 -29.76 -32.85
CA SER A 21 -27.75 -28.50 -32.46
C SER A 21 -26.68 -27.43 -32.42
N ALA A 22 -26.45 -26.85 -33.61
CA ALA A 22 -25.78 -25.58 -33.76
C ALA A 22 -26.78 -24.48 -33.39
N ALA A 23 -26.58 -23.84 -32.24
CA ALA A 23 -27.22 -22.57 -31.92
C ALA A 23 -26.15 -21.48 -31.98
N LEU A 24 -26.05 -20.84 -33.15
CA LEU A 24 -25.39 -19.56 -33.35
C LEU A 24 -26.26 -18.47 -32.70
N ILE A 25 -25.76 -17.82 -31.67
CA ILE A 25 -26.26 -16.52 -31.21
C ILE A 25 -25.21 -15.49 -31.58
N VAL A 26 -25.54 -14.65 -32.56
CA VAL A 26 -24.79 -13.43 -32.92
C VAL A 26 -25.62 -12.22 -32.50
N ALA A 27 -25.08 -11.43 -31.56
CA ALA A 27 -25.32 -9.99 -31.29
C ALA A 27 -24.89 -9.74 -29.84
N GLY A 28 -24.12 -8.73 -29.43
CA GLY A 28 -23.50 -7.60 -30.09
C GLY A 28 -22.61 -6.89 -29.05
N CYS A 29 -21.79 -5.95 -29.50
CA CYS A 29 -20.77 -5.24 -28.74
C CYS A 29 -21.29 -4.53 -27.47
N ALA A 30 -20.57 -4.70 -26.35
CA ALA A 30 -20.39 -3.66 -25.36
C ALA A 30 -19.00 -3.84 -24.74
N GLY A 31 -18.10 -2.92 -25.06
CA GLY A 31 -16.83 -2.79 -24.36
C GLY A 31 -17.07 -2.43 -22.91
N GLY A 32 -16.91 -3.41 -22.03
CA GLY A 32 -16.76 -3.20 -20.60
C GLY A 32 -15.26 -3.10 -20.31
N ASN A 33 -14.79 -1.90 -20.00
CA ASN A 33 -13.55 -1.72 -19.28
C ASN A 33 -13.73 -2.31 -17.87
N ASP A 34 -13.65 -3.63 -17.76
CA ASP A 34 -13.66 -4.32 -16.47
C ASP A 34 -12.28 -4.16 -15.83
N THR A 35 -12.03 -2.96 -15.33
CA THR A 35 -11.24 -2.79 -14.13
C THR A 35 -12.01 -3.50 -13.02
N SER A 36 -11.92 -4.83 -12.94
CA SER A 36 -12.44 -5.61 -11.83
C SER A 36 -11.61 -5.29 -10.59
N ALA A 37 -11.84 -4.12 -10.02
CA ALA A 37 -11.81 -3.97 -8.58
C ALA A 37 -12.84 -4.98 -8.07
N SER A 38 -12.37 -6.04 -7.42
CA SER A 38 -13.28 -6.95 -6.72
C SER A 38 -13.92 -6.16 -5.59
N THR A 39 -15.06 -5.52 -5.86
CA THR A 39 -15.93 -4.89 -4.87
C THR A 39 -16.77 -5.94 -4.16
N SER A 40 -16.17 -7.08 -3.79
CA SER A 40 -16.66 -7.81 -2.64
C SER A 40 -16.00 -7.17 -1.46
N GLY A 41 -16.79 -6.49 -0.63
CA GLY A 41 -16.36 -5.96 0.67
C GLY A 41 -16.02 -7.10 1.64
N GLU A 42 -15.11 -7.98 1.25
CA GLU A 42 -14.66 -9.14 1.99
C GLU A 42 -13.19 -8.97 2.34
N LEU A 43 -12.85 -9.15 3.62
CA LEU A 43 -11.52 -9.01 4.16
C LEU A 43 -10.86 -10.39 4.25
N PHE A 44 -9.73 -10.57 3.57
CA PHE A 44 -9.03 -11.85 3.55
C PHE A 44 -8.09 -11.99 4.76
N LEU A 45 -8.33 -12.99 5.60
CA LEU A 45 -7.46 -13.37 6.69
C LEU A 45 -6.33 -14.25 6.15
N GLN A 46 -5.09 -13.80 6.37
CA GLN A 46 -3.89 -14.40 5.81
C GLN A 46 -2.97 -14.90 6.94
N PRO A 47 -3.01 -16.20 7.29
CA PRO A 47 -2.14 -16.79 8.30
C PRO A 47 -0.64 -16.67 7.98
N VAL A 48 0.20 -16.76 9.01
CA VAL A 48 1.67 -16.58 8.90
C VAL A 48 2.30 -17.37 7.75
N ALA A 49 2.00 -18.67 7.68
CA ALA A 49 2.63 -19.61 6.75
C ALA A 49 1.88 -19.77 5.42
N ALA A 50 0.62 -19.34 5.35
CA ALA A 50 -0.22 -19.58 4.18
C ALA A 50 0.19 -18.65 3.04
N GLN A 51 0.38 -19.16 1.82
CA GLN A 51 0.69 -18.28 0.68
C GLN A 51 -0.52 -17.42 0.26
N GLY A 52 -1.74 -17.88 0.55
CA GLY A 52 -2.95 -17.20 0.09
C GLY A 52 -3.22 -17.40 -1.40
N PRO A 53 -4.17 -16.66 -1.98
CA PRO A 53 -4.50 -16.76 -3.39
C PRO A 53 -3.42 -16.14 -4.28
N ASP A 54 -3.20 -16.76 -5.44
CA ASP A 54 -2.45 -16.20 -6.57
C ASP A 54 -1.05 -15.64 -6.20
N PRO A 55 -0.13 -16.44 -5.63
CA PRO A 55 1.17 -15.95 -5.19
C PRO A 55 2.06 -15.49 -6.36
N PHE A 56 2.75 -14.37 -6.18
CA PHE A 56 3.78 -13.92 -7.09
C PHE A 56 4.95 -14.92 -7.13
N THR A 57 5.40 -15.44 -5.99
CA THR A 57 6.55 -16.33 -5.90
C THR A 57 6.34 -17.47 -4.91
N ALA A 58 7.25 -18.45 -4.93
CA ALA A 58 7.41 -19.33 -3.78
C ALA A 58 7.80 -18.51 -2.52
N SER A 59 7.65 -19.11 -1.35
CA SER A 59 7.96 -18.43 -0.10
C SER A 59 9.45 -18.11 0.03
N THR A 60 9.73 -16.89 0.49
CA THR A 60 11.04 -16.39 0.85
C THR A 60 11.16 -16.10 2.35
N ALA A 61 10.15 -16.46 3.15
CA ALA A 61 10.23 -16.36 4.61
C ALA A 61 11.28 -17.35 5.15
N THR A 62 12.20 -16.88 5.99
CA THR A 62 13.29 -17.71 6.55
C THR A 62 12.85 -18.50 7.79
N ALA A 63 11.76 -18.09 8.43
CA ALA A 63 11.09 -18.82 9.49
C ALA A 63 9.58 -18.89 9.21
N THR A 64 9.04 -20.10 9.14
CA THR A 64 7.61 -20.35 8.87
C THR A 64 6.83 -20.65 10.16
N ALA A 65 7.52 -20.87 11.28
CA ALA A 65 6.92 -21.13 12.57
C ALA A 65 6.40 -19.84 13.20
N THR A 66 5.12 -19.81 13.57
CA THR A 66 4.56 -18.75 14.44
C THR A 66 5.32 -18.79 15.78
N PRO A 67 6.08 -17.75 16.15
CA PRO A 67 6.67 -17.69 17.47
C PRO A 67 5.54 -17.72 18.51
N ALA A 68 5.78 -18.35 19.67
CA ALA A 68 4.86 -18.25 20.79
C ALA A 68 4.55 -16.77 21.06
N PRO A 69 3.30 -16.41 21.43
CA PRO A 69 2.93 -15.02 21.65
C PRO A 69 3.85 -14.38 22.69
N VAL A 70 4.84 -13.61 22.23
CA VAL A 70 5.70 -12.81 23.10
C VAL A 70 4.83 -11.72 23.72
N THR A 71 4.96 -11.56 25.03
CA THR A 71 4.30 -10.51 25.81
C THR A 71 4.45 -9.19 25.08
N ARG A 72 3.33 -8.61 24.61
CA ARG A 72 3.35 -7.30 23.94
C ARG A 72 4.08 -6.32 24.87
N THR A 73 5.06 -5.62 24.33
CA THR A 73 5.50 -4.37 24.96
C THR A 73 4.25 -3.51 25.09
N GLN A 74 4.01 -2.93 26.27
CA GLN A 74 2.84 -2.10 26.49
C GLN A 74 2.82 -0.97 25.46
N GLN A 75 1.96 -1.11 24.45
CA GLN A 75 1.60 -0.03 23.55
C GLN A 75 0.65 0.88 24.34
N PRO A 76 0.69 2.22 24.17
CA PRO A 76 -0.15 3.15 24.92
C PRO A 76 -1.60 2.68 24.99
N GLN A 77 -2.15 2.74 26.21
CA GLN A 77 -3.46 2.24 26.63
C GLN A 77 -4.57 2.73 25.68
N PRO A 78 -5.57 1.89 25.34
CA PRO A 78 -6.56 2.22 24.33
C PRO A 78 -7.38 3.46 24.70
N SER A 79 -7.42 4.45 23.80
CA SER A 79 -8.55 5.36 23.71
C SER A 79 -9.73 4.55 23.14
N ARG A 80 -10.87 4.61 23.85
CA ARG A 80 -12.11 3.89 23.57
C ARG A 80 -12.79 4.46 22.31
N GLN A 81 -12.17 4.30 21.14
CA GLN A 81 -12.74 4.68 19.85
C GLN A 81 -12.91 3.39 19.02
N PRO A 82 -14.15 3.03 18.63
CA PRO A 82 -14.36 1.91 17.71
C PRO A 82 -13.69 2.19 16.37
N GLY A 83 -12.74 1.35 15.95
CA GLY A 83 -12.07 1.48 14.66
C GLY A 83 -10.71 0.79 14.60
N VAL A 84 -10.23 0.53 13.39
CA VAL A 84 -8.88 0.00 13.14
C VAL A 84 -7.86 1.03 13.61
N ARG A 85 -6.92 0.64 14.49
CA ARG A 85 -5.93 1.55 15.07
C ARG A 85 -4.83 1.85 14.06
N SER A 86 -4.63 3.11 13.71
CA SER A 86 -3.46 3.56 12.95
C SER A 86 -2.22 3.64 13.87
N VAL A 87 -1.09 3.12 13.40
CA VAL A 87 0.21 3.17 14.09
C VAL A 87 1.28 3.65 13.11
N SER A 88 2.13 4.59 13.53
CA SER A 88 3.23 5.07 12.69
C SER A 88 4.25 3.95 12.43
N GLY A 89 4.73 3.83 11.20
CA GLY A 89 5.76 2.84 10.82
C GLY A 89 7.09 3.01 11.55
N ALA A 90 7.34 4.18 12.15
CA ALA A 90 8.52 4.45 12.98
C ALA A 90 8.32 4.12 14.48
N THR A 91 7.15 3.62 14.90
CA THR A 91 6.91 3.27 16.31
C THR A 91 7.90 2.18 16.77
N PRO A 92 8.75 2.45 17.78
CA PRO A 92 9.70 1.46 18.28
C PRO A 92 8.98 0.18 18.74
N GLY A 93 9.46 -0.96 18.25
CA GLY A 93 8.87 -2.26 18.58
C GLY A 93 7.54 -2.52 17.89
N LEU A 94 7.09 -1.71 16.91
CA LEU A 94 5.99 -2.12 16.04
C LEU A 94 6.28 -3.48 15.38
N TYR A 95 7.54 -3.67 15.03
CA TYR A 95 8.04 -4.87 14.39
C TYR A 95 8.94 -5.69 15.31
N GLY A 96 9.09 -6.96 14.98
CA GLY A 96 10.05 -7.87 15.56
C GLY A 96 11.02 -8.43 14.52
N GLY A 97 11.95 -9.25 14.97
CA GLY A 97 12.89 -9.99 14.13
C GLY A 97 13.85 -10.80 14.98
N THR A 98 14.93 -11.27 14.38
CA THR A 98 16.06 -11.86 15.11
C THR A 98 17.31 -11.12 14.72
N ALA A 99 18.13 -10.73 15.70
CA ALA A 99 19.35 -9.99 15.48
C ALA A 99 20.22 -10.68 14.42
N ARG A 100 20.69 -9.89 13.45
CA ARG A 100 21.58 -10.32 12.36
C ARG A 100 21.01 -11.41 11.45
N THR A 101 19.71 -11.64 11.51
CA THR A 101 19.00 -12.63 10.70
C THR A 101 17.80 -11.97 10.03
N GLY A 102 17.76 -12.04 8.70
CA GLY A 102 16.61 -11.59 7.92
C GLY A 102 15.46 -12.57 8.08
N SER A 103 14.25 -12.04 8.26
CA SER A 103 13.00 -12.84 8.27
C SER A 103 12.52 -13.19 6.86
N CYS A 104 13.08 -12.51 5.87
CA CYS A 104 12.86 -12.71 4.44
C CYS A 104 14.21 -12.85 3.72
N ASP A 105 14.30 -13.79 2.79
CA ASP A 105 15.42 -13.95 1.88
C ASP A 105 15.22 -13.04 0.66
N VAL A 106 15.76 -11.82 0.74
CA VAL A 106 15.62 -10.78 -0.30
C VAL A 106 16.23 -11.22 -1.62
N ASN A 107 17.39 -11.90 -1.60
CA ASN A 107 18.04 -12.35 -2.83
C ASN A 107 17.25 -13.47 -3.51
N ARG A 108 16.62 -14.38 -2.74
CA ARG A 108 15.69 -15.37 -3.30
C ARG A 108 14.45 -14.72 -3.90
N GLN A 109 13.92 -13.67 -3.28
CA GLN A 109 12.79 -12.91 -3.83
C GLN A 109 13.14 -12.27 -5.18
N ILE A 110 14.31 -11.64 -5.26
CA ILE A 110 14.84 -11.08 -6.50
C ILE A 110 14.97 -12.17 -7.55
N ALA A 111 15.60 -13.31 -7.22
CA ALA A 111 15.78 -14.42 -8.14
C ALA A 111 14.45 -14.96 -8.68
N HIS A 112 13.42 -15.10 -7.83
CA HIS A 112 12.10 -15.54 -8.25
C HIS A 112 11.42 -14.57 -9.21
N LEU A 113 11.48 -13.26 -8.95
CA LEU A 113 10.86 -12.27 -9.84
C LEU A 113 11.62 -12.15 -11.15
N SER A 114 12.95 -12.08 -11.12
CA SER A 114 13.76 -11.98 -12.34
C SER A 114 13.69 -13.23 -13.24
N ALA A 115 13.29 -14.38 -12.69
CA ALA A 115 13.02 -15.58 -13.48
C ALA A 115 11.70 -15.53 -14.27
N ASP A 116 10.78 -14.62 -13.94
CA ASP A 116 9.49 -14.43 -14.62
C ASP A 116 9.28 -12.94 -14.95
N PRO A 117 9.67 -12.49 -16.17
CA PRO A 117 9.55 -11.09 -16.57
C PRO A 117 8.13 -10.55 -16.56
N ALA A 118 7.10 -11.40 -16.64
CA ALA A 118 5.71 -10.96 -16.59
C ALA A 118 5.28 -10.64 -15.15
N LYS A 119 5.70 -11.47 -14.18
CA LYS A 119 5.51 -11.19 -12.76
C LYS A 119 6.37 -10.03 -12.28
N GLU A 120 7.62 -9.92 -12.70
CA GLU A 120 8.48 -8.78 -12.34
C GLU A 120 7.86 -7.45 -12.81
N ARG A 121 7.30 -7.41 -14.03
CA ARG A 121 6.61 -6.23 -14.55
C ARG A 121 5.37 -5.88 -13.74
N ALA A 122 4.53 -6.86 -13.42
CA ALA A 122 3.33 -6.62 -12.61
C ALA A 122 3.70 -6.18 -11.17
N PHE A 123 4.76 -6.76 -10.60
CA PHE A 123 5.29 -6.35 -9.30
C PHE A 123 5.76 -4.89 -9.35
N ALA A 124 6.53 -4.52 -10.38
CA ALA A 124 7.05 -3.18 -10.58
C ALA A 124 5.92 -2.14 -10.71
N GLN A 125 4.83 -2.48 -11.42
CA GLN A 125 3.64 -1.65 -11.54
C GLN A 125 2.98 -1.36 -10.18
N VAL A 126 2.80 -2.39 -9.34
CA VAL A 126 2.22 -2.21 -7.98
C VAL A 126 3.18 -1.44 -7.07
N ALA A 127 4.48 -1.74 -7.15
CA ALA A 127 5.51 -1.09 -6.34
C ALA A 127 5.75 0.38 -6.74
N GLY A 128 5.34 0.79 -7.95
CA GLY A 128 5.56 2.13 -8.49
C GLY A 128 7.01 2.39 -8.87
N VAL A 129 7.72 1.37 -9.36
CA VAL A 129 9.13 1.44 -9.79
C VAL A 129 9.29 0.96 -11.22
N ALA A 130 10.40 1.34 -11.88
CA ALA A 130 10.77 0.74 -13.16
C ALA A 130 11.07 -0.75 -12.98
N GLN A 131 10.74 -1.58 -13.98
CA GLN A 131 10.97 -3.03 -13.92
C GLN A 131 12.44 -3.37 -13.62
N ALA A 132 13.38 -2.73 -14.31
CA ALA A 132 14.82 -2.93 -14.09
C ALA A 132 15.28 -2.50 -12.68
N SER A 133 14.50 -1.69 -11.96
CA SER A 133 14.80 -1.24 -10.60
C SER A 133 14.27 -2.17 -9.51
N VAL A 134 13.50 -3.22 -9.84
CA VAL A 134 12.93 -4.16 -8.86
C VAL A 134 14.01 -4.76 -7.93
N PRO A 135 15.18 -5.22 -8.41
CA PRO A 135 16.23 -5.72 -7.53
C PRO A 135 16.74 -4.68 -6.53
N ALA A 136 16.98 -3.44 -6.98
CA ALA A 136 17.44 -2.36 -6.12
C ALA A 136 16.35 -1.93 -5.12
N TYR A 137 15.10 -1.89 -5.56
CA TYR A 137 13.95 -1.60 -4.70
C TYR A 137 13.86 -2.63 -3.57
N LEU A 138 13.90 -3.93 -3.87
CA LEU A 138 13.82 -4.98 -2.86
C LEU A 138 14.95 -4.93 -1.84
N ARG A 139 16.18 -4.59 -2.27
CA ARG A 139 17.32 -4.39 -1.35
C ARG A 139 17.20 -3.15 -0.46
N SER A 140 16.43 -2.16 -0.89
CA SER A 140 16.15 -0.97 -0.06
C SER A 140 15.15 -1.23 1.07
N LEU A 141 14.41 -2.35 1.00
CA LEU A 141 13.41 -2.70 2.00
C LEU A 141 14.05 -3.46 3.17
N THR A 142 13.46 -3.27 4.35
CA THR A 142 13.94 -3.83 5.60
C THR A 142 13.16 -5.08 5.96
N SER A 143 13.86 -6.17 6.23
CA SER A 143 13.22 -7.42 6.64
C SER A 143 12.82 -7.40 8.11
N VAL A 144 11.53 -7.67 8.39
CA VAL A 144 10.95 -7.70 9.74
C VAL A 144 9.82 -8.72 9.88
N VAL A 145 9.36 -8.92 11.12
CA VAL A 145 8.17 -9.70 11.47
C VAL A 145 7.10 -8.79 12.07
N LEU A 146 5.84 -8.98 11.68
CA LEU A 146 4.71 -8.27 12.27
C LEU A 146 4.48 -8.70 13.73
N ARG A 147 4.31 -7.76 14.66
CA ARG A 147 3.94 -8.07 16.06
C ARG A 147 2.44 -7.91 16.36
N ALA A 148 1.68 -7.41 15.40
CA ALA A 148 0.23 -7.25 15.48
C ALA A 148 -0.42 -7.69 14.16
N ASP A 149 -1.67 -8.14 14.26
CA ASP A 149 -2.47 -8.43 13.07
C ASP A 149 -2.64 -7.12 12.29
N THR A 150 -2.18 -7.09 11.05
CA THR A 150 -1.98 -5.84 10.29
C THR A 150 -2.82 -5.86 9.02
N ARG A 151 -3.61 -4.81 8.82
CA ARG A 151 -4.41 -4.63 7.61
C ARG A 151 -3.58 -4.01 6.50
N VAL A 152 -3.69 -4.58 5.30
CA VAL A 152 -2.99 -4.15 4.08
C VAL A 152 -3.92 -4.30 2.87
N THR A 153 -3.53 -3.74 1.73
CA THR A 153 -4.00 -4.23 0.43
C THR A 153 -2.92 -5.15 -0.13
N ASP A 154 -3.26 -6.41 -0.32
CA ASP A 154 -2.39 -7.44 -0.88
C ASP A 154 -2.70 -7.58 -2.38
N HIS A 155 -1.68 -7.88 -3.17
CA HIS A 155 -1.79 -7.98 -4.62
C HIS A 155 -1.31 -9.35 -5.10
N GLY A 156 -2.25 -10.18 -5.57
CA GLY A 156 -1.94 -11.47 -6.18
C GLY A 156 -1.59 -11.32 -7.66
N TYR A 157 -1.14 -12.41 -8.30
CA TYR A 157 -0.85 -12.44 -9.73
C TYR A 157 -1.72 -13.47 -10.45
N ARG A 158 -2.64 -13.01 -11.29
CA ARG A 158 -3.58 -13.87 -12.02
C ARG A 158 -3.78 -13.35 -13.44
N ALA A 159 -3.80 -14.26 -14.42
CA ALA A 159 -4.06 -13.95 -15.82
C ALA A 159 -3.20 -12.78 -16.36
N GLY A 160 -1.89 -12.86 -16.10
CA GLY A 160 -0.91 -11.91 -16.64
C GLY A 160 -0.78 -10.58 -15.89
N ARG A 161 -1.59 -10.33 -14.85
CA ARG A 161 -1.66 -9.03 -14.17
C ARG A 161 -1.70 -9.16 -12.65
N ALA A 162 -1.36 -8.06 -11.98
CA ALA A 162 -1.63 -7.92 -10.55
C ALA A 162 -3.15 -7.78 -10.30
N THR A 163 -3.65 -8.48 -9.28
CA THR A 163 -4.97 -8.29 -8.69
C THR A 163 -4.82 -7.52 -7.38
N SER A 164 -5.90 -7.02 -6.79
CA SER A 164 -5.85 -6.40 -5.46
C SER A 164 -7.00 -6.88 -4.60
N PHE A 165 -6.72 -7.10 -3.31
CA PHE A 165 -7.74 -7.46 -2.33
C PHE A 165 -7.34 -6.95 -0.93
N PRO A 166 -8.32 -6.53 -0.10
CA PRO A 166 -8.03 -6.14 1.27
C PRO A 166 -7.72 -7.39 2.10
N ALA A 167 -6.68 -7.31 2.93
CA ALA A 167 -6.22 -8.43 3.74
C ALA A 167 -5.86 -8.01 5.18
N VAL A 168 -5.96 -8.96 6.11
CA VAL A 168 -5.31 -8.90 7.42
C VAL A 168 -4.24 -9.98 7.47
N LEU A 169 -2.99 -9.54 7.62
CA LEU A 169 -1.85 -10.41 7.85
C LEU A 169 -1.75 -10.74 9.33
N GLN A 170 -1.65 -12.03 9.66
CA GLN A 170 -1.47 -12.48 11.04
C GLN A 170 -0.15 -11.96 11.62
N SER A 171 -0.15 -11.57 12.89
CA SER A 171 1.08 -11.39 13.67
C SER A 171 2.02 -12.61 13.56
N GLY A 172 3.31 -12.37 13.38
CA GLY A 172 4.30 -13.39 13.04
C GLY A 172 4.59 -13.49 11.54
N THR A 173 3.83 -12.83 10.68
CA THR A 173 4.11 -12.80 9.23
C THR A 173 5.41 -12.03 8.95
N ALA A 174 6.31 -12.64 8.18
CA ALA A 174 7.51 -12.00 7.68
C ALA A 174 7.18 -11.07 6.48
N VAL A 175 7.65 -9.83 6.56
CA VAL A 175 7.42 -8.80 5.54
C VAL A 175 8.69 -8.00 5.26
N LEU A 176 8.73 -7.36 4.09
CA LEU A 176 9.69 -6.30 3.79
C LEU A 176 9.00 -4.94 3.95
N VAL A 177 9.58 -4.03 4.73
CA VAL A 177 9.03 -2.67 4.97
C VAL A 177 9.92 -1.60 4.33
N ASP A 178 9.31 -0.51 3.86
CA ASP A 178 10.08 0.63 3.34
C ASP A 178 10.75 1.47 4.46
N ASN A 179 11.50 2.49 4.07
CA ASN A 179 12.18 3.39 5.02
C ASN A 179 11.21 4.28 5.83
N ARG A 180 9.91 4.23 5.58
CA ARG A 180 8.87 4.84 6.44
C ARG A 180 8.14 3.80 7.27
N GLY A 181 8.65 2.56 7.28
CA GLY A 181 8.16 1.46 8.07
C GLY A 181 6.84 0.89 7.57
N VAL A 182 6.45 1.06 6.30
CA VAL A 182 5.20 0.50 5.76
C VAL A 182 5.47 -0.85 5.11
N PRO A 183 4.67 -1.92 5.37
CA PRO A 183 4.80 -3.19 4.68
C PRO A 183 4.61 -3.07 3.17
N ARG A 184 5.59 -3.58 2.40
CA ARG A 184 5.64 -3.50 0.93
C ARG A 184 5.69 -4.85 0.23
N VAL A 185 6.13 -5.90 0.92
CA VAL A 185 6.15 -7.27 0.38
C VAL A 185 5.81 -8.26 1.47
N ARG A 186 4.98 -9.25 1.16
CA ARG A 186 4.73 -10.41 2.04
C ARG A 186 5.60 -11.59 1.63
N CYS A 187 6.48 -12.03 2.50
CA CYS A 187 7.50 -13.03 2.15
C CYS A 187 6.96 -14.47 2.03
N ALA A 188 5.74 -14.74 2.51
CA ALA A 188 5.08 -16.03 2.31
C ALA A 188 4.73 -16.31 0.83
N CYS A 189 4.45 -15.28 0.05
CA CYS A 189 3.95 -15.38 -1.32
C CYS A 189 4.65 -14.46 -2.34
N GLY A 190 5.54 -13.58 -1.89
CA GLY A 190 6.22 -12.60 -2.74
C GLY A 190 5.33 -11.47 -3.24
N ASN A 191 4.08 -11.39 -2.76
CA ASN A 191 3.12 -10.41 -3.23
C ASN A 191 3.55 -9.00 -2.81
N PRO A 192 3.49 -8.02 -3.74
CA PRO A 192 3.63 -6.62 -3.38
C PRO A 192 2.42 -6.18 -2.54
N LEU A 193 2.66 -5.31 -1.57
CA LEU A 193 1.67 -4.77 -0.66
C LEU A 193 1.60 -3.25 -0.86
N THR A 194 0.38 -2.72 -0.75
CA THR A 194 0.14 -1.27 -0.65
C THR A 194 -0.52 -0.95 0.69
N PRO A 195 -0.42 0.31 1.19
CA PRO A 195 -1.16 0.74 2.36
C PRO A 195 -2.63 0.34 2.25
N SER A 196 -3.23 -0.06 3.38
CA SER A 196 -4.64 -0.40 3.42
C SER A 196 -5.47 0.78 2.92
N ALA A 197 -6.16 0.61 1.80
CA ALA A 197 -7.24 1.51 1.42
C ALA A 197 -8.38 1.24 2.41
N MET A 198 -8.61 2.13 3.39
CA MET A 198 -9.65 1.94 4.41
C MET A 198 -11.02 1.77 3.73
N PRO A 199 -11.66 0.60 3.78
CA PRO A 199 -13.05 0.48 3.38
C PRO A 199 -13.92 0.85 4.58
N SER A 200 -14.88 1.74 4.36
CA SER A 200 -15.94 2.02 5.32
C SER A 200 -16.77 0.74 5.56
N GLY A 201 -17.01 0.38 6.82
CA GLY A 201 -17.90 -0.73 7.21
C GLY A 201 -17.21 -1.97 7.78
N ASN A 202 -18.03 -2.97 8.13
CA ASN A 202 -17.57 -4.26 8.65
C ASN A 202 -17.64 -5.31 7.53
N PRO A 203 -16.58 -5.47 6.71
CA PRO A 203 -16.56 -6.46 5.64
C PRO A 203 -16.70 -7.88 6.22
N GLY A 204 -17.39 -8.77 5.50
CA GLY A 204 -17.33 -10.21 5.80
C GLY A 204 -15.87 -10.68 5.75
N THR A 205 -15.51 -11.72 6.50
CA THR A 205 -14.13 -12.26 6.45
C THR A 205 -14.07 -13.53 5.60
N LYS A 206 -12.98 -13.69 4.83
CA LYS A 206 -12.67 -14.89 4.06
C LYS A 206 -11.28 -15.42 4.38
N GLY A 207 -11.02 -16.67 4.02
CA GLY A 207 -9.76 -17.35 4.32
C GLY A 207 -9.78 -18.03 5.68
N GLN A 208 -8.60 -18.45 6.14
CA GLN A 208 -8.46 -19.20 7.39
C GLN A 208 -8.20 -18.23 8.54
N SER A 209 -9.12 -18.20 9.52
CA SER A 209 -8.89 -17.48 10.78
C SER A 209 -7.93 -18.24 11.70
N TRP A 210 -7.39 -17.56 12.70
CA TRP A 210 -6.57 -18.14 13.76
C TRP A 210 -7.21 -17.86 15.12
N SER A 211 -6.91 -18.69 16.13
CA SER A 211 -7.49 -18.59 17.48
C SER A 211 -7.29 -17.23 18.14
N GLY A 212 -6.19 -16.55 17.80
CA GLY A 212 -5.85 -15.21 18.30
C GLY A 212 -6.46 -14.04 17.53
N TYR A 213 -7.20 -14.25 16.45
CA TYR A 213 -7.74 -13.16 15.63
C TYR A 213 -8.77 -12.35 16.41
N ARG A 214 -8.52 -11.03 16.46
CA ARG A 214 -9.36 -10.05 17.16
C ARG A 214 -9.53 -8.82 16.26
N PRO A 215 -10.69 -8.66 15.58
CA PRO A 215 -10.92 -7.55 14.66
C PRO A 215 -10.68 -6.16 15.27
N ASP A 216 -11.00 -6.01 16.56
CA ASP A 216 -10.80 -4.80 17.37
C ASP A 216 -9.32 -4.50 17.70
N ARG A 217 -8.42 -5.45 17.44
CA ARG A 217 -6.97 -5.31 17.68
C ARG A 217 -6.14 -5.24 16.41
N VAL A 218 -6.79 -5.27 15.23
CA VAL A 218 -6.12 -5.10 13.95
C VAL A 218 -5.61 -3.67 13.84
N ILE A 219 -4.39 -3.51 13.34
CA ILE A 219 -3.78 -2.20 13.11
C ILE A 219 -3.65 -1.90 11.62
N VAL A 220 -3.55 -0.62 11.28
CA VAL A 220 -3.03 -0.14 9.99
C VAL A 220 -1.73 0.58 10.26
N VAL A 221 -0.69 0.26 9.49
CA VAL A 221 0.57 1.00 9.57
C VAL A 221 0.52 2.19 8.62
N THR A 222 0.67 3.39 9.18
CA THR A 222 0.78 4.63 8.41
C THR A 222 2.24 4.99 8.20
N PRO A 223 2.62 5.59 7.07
CA PRO A 223 3.99 6.01 6.83
C PRO A 223 4.49 6.94 7.94
N ALA A 224 5.73 6.72 8.40
CA ALA A 224 6.42 7.68 9.25
C ALA A 224 6.56 9.04 8.54
N PRO A 225 6.50 10.17 9.28
CA PRO A 225 6.63 11.50 8.69
C PRO A 225 8.01 11.75 8.08
N GLN A 226 9.04 11.08 8.59
CA GLN A 226 10.41 11.14 8.10
C GLN A 226 10.90 9.75 7.70
N ALA A 227 11.75 9.70 6.68
CA ALA A 227 12.44 8.48 6.30
C ALA A 227 13.45 8.08 7.39
N ALA A 228 13.32 6.87 7.89
CA ALA A 228 14.21 6.28 8.86
C ALA A 228 15.43 5.65 8.17
N THR A 229 16.61 5.84 8.75
CA THR A 229 17.82 5.09 8.37
C THR A 229 17.97 3.80 9.19
N ARG A 230 17.28 3.74 10.33
CA ARG A 230 17.21 2.59 11.24
C ARG A 230 15.81 2.47 11.82
N ILE A 231 15.37 1.25 12.07
CA ILE A 231 14.15 0.96 12.80
C ILE A 231 14.49 0.18 14.07
N THR A 232 13.81 0.50 15.16
CA THR A 232 13.96 -0.23 16.43
C THR A 232 12.94 -1.36 16.48
N ILE A 233 13.40 -2.61 16.49
CA ILE A 233 12.56 -3.80 16.51
C ILE A 233 12.84 -4.65 17.76
N LEU A 234 11.90 -5.51 18.13
CA LEU A 234 12.09 -6.47 19.23
C LEU A 234 12.68 -7.78 18.69
N ASP A 235 13.81 -8.22 19.22
CA ASP A 235 14.30 -9.58 19.02
C ASP A 235 13.33 -10.57 19.68
N VAL A 236 12.66 -11.40 18.88
CA VAL A 236 11.63 -12.32 19.38
C VAL A 236 12.20 -13.59 20.03
N VAL A 237 13.49 -13.85 19.85
CA VAL A 237 14.19 -15.01 20.43
C VAL A 237 14.85 -14.60 21.74
N GLN A 238 15.61 -13.50 21.73
CA GLN A 238 16.40 -13.03 22.87
C GLN A 238 15.62 -12.06 23.76
N ASN A 239 14.45 -11.57 23.32
CA ASN A 239 13.65 -10.57 24.01
C ASN A 239 14.42 -9.26 24.31
N THR A 240 15.32 -8.89 23.41
CA THR A 240 16.14 -7.67 23.46
C THR A 240 15.69 -6.67 22.40
N TRP A 241 15.96 -5.38 22.61
CA TRP A 241 15.69 -4.36 21.60
C TRP A 241 16.89 -4.25 20.66
N ILE A 242 16.62 -4.16 19.36
CA ILE A 242 17.66 -4.02 18.35
C ILE A 242 17.34 -2.85 17.42
N GLU A 243 18.35 -2.08 17.08
CA GLU A 243 18.32 -1.17 15.95
C GLU A 243 18.80 -1.90 14.70
N ARG A 244 17.92 -2.00 13.70
CA ARG A 244 18.20 -2.56 12.39
C ARG A 244 18.30 -1.44 11.37
N ARG A 245 19.37 -1.41 10.57
CA ARG A 245 19.49 -0.48 9.45
C ARG A 245 18.41 -0.78 8.41
N CYS A 246 17.87 0.27 7.81
CA CYS A 246 16.95 0.08 6.70
C CYS A 246 17.70 -0.51 5.49
N GLY A 247 17.10 -1.51 4.85
CA GLY A 247 17.70 -2.28 3.76
C GLY A 247 17.85 -3.77 4.07
N ASP A 248 18.51 -4.50 3.17
CA ASP A 248 18.65 -5.96 3.20
C ASP A 248 19.81 -6.48 4.08
N ASP A 249 20.78 -5.63 4.40
CA ASP A 249 21.92 -6.00 5.23
C ASP A 249 21.64 -5.91 6.74
N VAL A 250 21.22 -7.05 7.30
CA VAL A 250 20.95 -7.22 8.73
C VAL A 250 22.20 -7.42 9.59
N ARG A 251 23.40 -7.61 9.01
CA ARG A 251 24.61 -7.99 9.79
C ARG A 251 25.04 -6.92 10.79
N HIS A 252 24.61 -5.69 10.53
CA HIS A 252 24.90 -4.50 11.32
C HIS A 252 23.83 -4.19 12.38
N ASP A 253 22.99 -5.16 12.75
CA ASP A 253 22.07 -4.98 13.87
C ASP A 253 22.84 -4.73 15.18
N HIS A 254 22.37 -3.74 15.95
CA HIS A 254 22.91 -3.37 17.25
C HIS A 254 21.86 -3.56 18.33
N VAL A 255 22.23 -4.23 19.43
CA VAL A 255 21.38 -4.29 20.62
C VAL A 255 21.38 -2.93 21.30
N VAL A 256 20.20 -2.45 21.66
CA VAL A 256 19.99 -1.16 22.32
C VAL A 256 19.18 -1.33 23.61
N PRO A 257 19.27 -0.38 24.56
CA PRO A 257 18.33 -0.34 25.68
C PRO A 257 16.88 -0.29 25.20
N ARG A 258 15.96 -0.68 26.09
CA ARG A 258 14.53 -0.49 25.83
C ARG A 258 14.26 0.99 25.53
N PRO A 259 13.58 1.33 24.43
CA PRO A 259 13.15 2.69 24.17
C PRO A 259 12.27 3.19 25.32
N GLU A 260 12.57 4.37 25.83
CA GLU A 260 11.68 5.05 26.77
C GLU A 260 10.29 5.18 26.13
N PRO A 261 9.20 4.92 26.88
CA PRO A 261 7.87 5.22 26.39
C PRO A 261 7.85 6.65 25.88
N LEU A 262 7.25 6.88 24.70
CA LEU A 262 6.92 8.23 24.28
C LEU A 262 5.87 8.76 25.26
N THR A 263 6.32 9.32 26.38
CA THR A 263 5.49 10.06 27.30
C THR A 263 4.92 11.20 26.50
N SER A 264 3.61 11.17 26.23
CA SER A 264 2.91 12.35 25.75
C SER A 264 3.28 13.48 26.70
N ALA A 265 3.91 14.54 26.20
CA ALA A 265 4.20 15.72 26.99
C ALA A 265 2.94 16.07 27.80
N PRO A 266 3.05 16.34 29.12
CA PRO A 266 1.89 16.72 29.90
C PRO A 266 1.21 17.91 29.20
N PRO A 267 -0.13 17.95 29.13
CA PRO A 267 -0.84 19.11 28.60
C PRO A 267 -0.31 20.36 29.33
N PRO A 268 -0.10 21.49 28.63
CA PRO A 268 0.30 22.71 29.31
C PRO A 268 -0.71 22.97 30.43
N THR A 269 -0.26 22.94 31.67
CA THR A 269 -1.06 23.36 32.82
C THR A 269 -1.52 24.79 32.53
N PRO A 270 -2.82 25.11 32.62
CA PRO A 270 -3.23 26.49 32.61
C PRO A 270 -2.62 27.14 33.85
N THR A 271 -1.65 28.02 33.66
CA THR A 271 -1.22 28.95 34.70
C THR A 271 -2.44 29.78 35.08
N SER A 272 -3.07 29.43 36.19
CA SER A 272 -4.06 30.26 36.84
C SER A 272 -3.34 31.47 37.44
N SER A 273 -3.31 32.56 36.68
CA SER A 273 -2.95 33.86 37.21
C SER A 273 -3.92 34.24 38.34
N PRO A 274 -3.45 34.57 39.56
CA PRO A 274 -4.33 35.08 40.60
C PRO A 274 -4.80 36.49 40.21
N TRP A 275 -6.11 36.65 40.11
CA TRP A 275 -6.77 37.93 39.93
C TRP A 275 -6.68 38.72 41.24
N THR A 276 -5.92 39.81 41.22
CA THR A 276 -5.97 40.82 42.30
C THR A 276 -6.92 41.93 41.86
N THR A 277 -8.06 42.02 42.53
CA THR A 277 -9.02 43.13 42.45
C THR A 277 -8.42 44.43 42.98
N GLY A 278 -8.53 45.51 42.19
CA GLY A 278 -8.28 46.89 42.61
C GLY A 278 -8.83 47.89 41.57
N PRO A 279 -9.38 49.06 41.96
CA PRO A 279 -10.51 49.66 41.24
C PRO A 279 -10.16 50.69 40.14
N SER A 280 -11.15 50.82 39.26
CA SER A 280 -11.48 51.87 38.29
C SER A 280 -10.76 53.22 38.37
N ALA A 281 -10.08 53.60 37.29
CA ALA A 281 -9.99 54.99 36.82
C ALA A 281 -9.77 55.07 35.30
N SER A 282 -10.79 55.59 34.62
CA SER A 282 -10.82 56.41 33.40
C SER A 282 -10.03 56.04 32.13
N ALA A 283 -10.79 55.85 31.05
CA ALA A 283 -10.38 55.79 29.65
C ALA A 283 -9.72 57.08 29.13
N PRO A 284 -8.98 57.03 28.00
CA PRO A 284 -9.56 57.49 26.72
C PRO A 284 -9.10 56.61 25.51
N PRO A 285 -9.30 56.98 24.22
CA PRO A 285 -10.29 56.34 23.34
C PRO A 285 -9.70 55.51 22.17
N SER A 286 -10.60 54.73 21.56
CA SER A 286 -10.64 54.19 20.19
C SER A 286 -9.36 54.08 19.36
N ALA A 287 -8.99 52.83 19.04
CA ALA A 287 -8.38 52.47 17.77
C ALA A 287 -9.12 51.26 17.20
N GLU A 288 -9.88 51.51 16.12
CA GLU A 288 -10.50 50.49 15.28
C GLU A 288 -9.43 49.57 14.69
N GLN A 289 -9.58 48.26 14.88
CA GLN A 289 -8.83 47.27 14.13
C GLN A 289 -9.47 47.12 12.74
N PRO A 290 -8.72 47.24 11.63
CA PRO A 290 -9.24 46.90 10.32
C PRO A 290 -9.39 45.38 10.21
N LEU A 291 -10.58 44.95 9.78
CA LEU A 291 -10.90 43.63 9.29
C LEU A 291 -9.95 43.26 8.14
N THR A 292 -9.28 42.12 8.25
CA THR A 292 -8.51 41.50 7.17
C THR A 292 -9.45 41.07 6.04
N PRO A 293 -9.25 41.51 4.78
CA PRO A 293 -10.02 40.99 3.65
C PRO A 293 -9.53 39.59 3.23
N ASP A 294 -10.47 38.65 3.16
CA ASP A 294 -10.30 37.32 2.57
C ASP A 294 -10.02 37.42 1.06
N CYS A 295 -8.83 37.02 0.63
CA CYS A 295 -8.54 36.81 -0.79
C CYS A 295 -9.00 35.41 -1.22
N VAL A 296 -10.23 35.30 -1.69
CA VAL A 296 -10.75 34.08 -2.32
C VAL A 296 -10.09 33.91 -3.69
N THR A 297 -9.15 32.97 -3.82
CA THR A 297 -8.60 32.58 -5.12
C THR A 297 -9.52 31.53 -5.75
N GLN A 298 -10.25 31.91 -6.79
CA GLN A 298 -11.01 30.96 -7.62
C GLN A 298 -10.06 30.26 -8.60
N THR A 299 -9.85 28.94 -8.43
CA THR A 299 -9.13 28.12 -9.40
C THR A 299 -10.14 27.43 -10.33
N ALA A 300 -10.28 27.96 -11.55
CA ALA A 300 -10.98 27.26 -12.63
C ALA A 300 -10.06 26.17 -13.21
N THR A 301 -10.54 24.93 -13.24
CA THR A 301 -9.83 23.77 -13.82
C THR A 301 -10.34 23.53 -15.25
N PRO A 302 -9.54 23.69 -16.31
CA PRO A 302 -9.95 23.27 -17.65
C PRO A 302 -9.74 21.76 -17.85
N THR A 303 -10.80 21.07 -18.24
CA THR A 303 -10.83 19.66 -18.66
C THR A 303 -10.15 19.48 -20.03
N PRO A 304 -9.12 18.62 -20.19
CA PRO A 304 -8.57 18.30 -21.50
C PRO A 304 -9.37 17.17 -22.19
N GLY A 305 -9.90 17.43 -23.39
CA GLY A 305 -10.29 16.36 -24.33
C GLY A 305 -11.52 16.58 -25.21
N THR A 306 -11.51 17.56 -26.12
CA THR A 306 -12.31 17.49 -27.37
C THR A 306 -11.60 18.31 -28.47
N PRO A 307 -11.37 17.77 -29.68
CA PRO A 307 -10.77 18.53 -30.77
C PRO A 307 -11.83 19.42 -31.45
N VAL A 308 -11.58 20.73 -31.56
CA VAL A 308 -12.37 21.61 -32.44
C VAL A 308 -11.42 22.42 -33.29
N ALA A 309 -11.71 22.40 -34.60
CA ALA A 309 -10.97 23.00 -35.68
C ALA A 309 -10.91 24.54 -35.62
N ALA A 310 -9.96 25.06 -36.39
CA ALA A 310 -9.48 26.44 -36.45
C ALA A 310 -10.52 27.54 -36.70
N SER A 311 -10.27 28.73 -36.14
CA SER A 311 -10.17 30.01 -36.89
C SER A 311 -9.62 31.16 -36.02
N PRO A 312 -8.71 32.03 -36.51
CA PRO A 312 -8.15 33.13 -35.75
C PRO A 312 -8.93 34.44 -35.98
N GLY A 313 -9.25 35.17 -34.91
CA GLY A 313 -9.71 36.55 -35.03
C GLY A 313 -10.32 37.18 -33.78
N THR A 314 -9.75 38.33 -33.41
CA THR A 314 -10.30 39.44 -32.60
C THR A 314 -10.00 39.43 -31.08
N PRO A 315 -9.31 40.47 -30.56
CA PRO A 315 -9.08 40.66 -29.13
C PRO A 315 -10.26 41.37 -28.47
N VAL A 316 -10.76 40.84 -27.36
CA VAL A 316 -11.72 41.55 -26.50
C VAL A 316 -10.95 42.28 -25.41
N ALA A 317 -10.99 43.61 -25.47
CA ALA A 317 -10.52 44.51 -24.44
C ALA A 317 -11.44 44.45 -23.21
N ALA A 318 -10.86 44.34 -22.02
CA ALA A 318 -11.53 44.61 -20.75
C ALA A 318 -10.83 45.77 -20.02
N ALA A 319 -11.67 46.64 -19.46
CA ALA A 319 -11.41 48.01 -19.02
C ALA A 319 -10.49 48.15 -17.78
N PRO A 320 -9.98 49.36 -17.48
CA PRO A 320 -8.94 49.58 -16.47
C PRO A 320 -9.53 49.55 -15.05
N GLY A 321 -9.26 48.47 -14.32
CA GLY A 321 -9.46 48.40 -12.88
C GLY A 321 -8.24 48.98 -12.15
N THR A 322 -8.48 49.86 -11.19
CA THR A 322 -7.51 50.45 -10.26
C THR A 322 -6.66 49.36 -9.59
N ARG A 323 -5.34 49.38 -9.81
CA ARG A 323 -4.39 48.48 -9.16
C ARG A 323 -4.12 48.96 -7.74
N ASP A 324 -4.45 48.14 -6.75
CA ASP A 324 -3.87 48.26 -5.40
C ASP A 324 -2.42 47.73 -5.42
N PRO A 325 -1.43 48.49 -4.95
CA PRO A 325 -0.01 48.12 -5.02
C PRO A 325 0.41 47.00 -4.03
N ALA A 326 -0.54 46.41 -3.28
CA ALA A 326 -0.27 45.47 -2.19
C ALA A 326 -0.52 43.98 -2.52
N CYS A 327 -0.93 43.64 -3.75
CA CYS A 327 -1.09 42.24 -4.18
C CYS A 327 0.08 41.79 -5.07
N PRO A 328 0.73 40.63 -4.80
CA PRO A 328 1.78 40.11 -5.67
C PRO A 328 1.22 39.74 -7.05
N ALA A 329 1.92 40.14 -8.11
CA ALA A 329 1.54 39.85 -9.49
C ALA A 329 1.66 38.34 -9.80
N ALA A 330 0.69 37.80 -10.55
CA ALA A 330 0.75 36.43 -11.06
C ALA A 330 1.99 36.25 -11.94
N THR A 331 2.89 35.36 -11.53
CA THR A 331 4.06 34.99 -12.33
C THR A 331 3.64 33.95 -13.36
N VAL A 332 3.61 34.32 -14.64
CA VAL A 332 3.40 33.38 -15.75
C VAL A 332 4.75 32.80 -16.14
N THR A 333 4.99 31.52 -15.79
CA THR A 333 6.14 30.77 -16.31
C THR A 333 5.75 30.14 -17.64
N ALA A 334 6.32 30.63 -18.74
CA ALA A 334 6.18 30.01 -20.06
C ALA A 334 6.92 28.65 -20.10
N PRO A 335 6.39 27.62 -20.77
CA PRO A 335 7.11 26.36 -20.97
C PRO A 335 8.30 26.54 -21.94
N PRO A 336 9.37 25.73 -21.81
CA PRO A 336 10.51 25.78 -22.71
C PRO A 336 10.12 25.35 -24.14
N PRO A 337 10.80 25.86 -25.20
CA PRO A 337 10.51 25.48 -26.57
C PRO A 337 10.90 24.02 -26.84
N THR A 338 9.96 23.23 -27.37
CA THR A 338 10.18 21.87 -27.85
C THR A 338 11.02 21.91 -29.13
N THR A 339 12.22 21.33 -29.09
CA THR A 339 13.07 21.10 -30.27
C THR A 339 12.50 19.91 -31.06
N ALA A 340 12.13 20.12 -32.32
CA ALA A 340 11.74 19.05 -33.23
C ALA A 340 12.98 18.26 -33.71
N PRO A 341 12.88 16.93 -33.91
CA PRO A 341 13.99 16.13 -34.45
C PRO A 341 14.24 16.45 -35.92
N GLN A 342 15.50 16.75 -36.26
CA GLN A 342 15.95 16.92 -37.63
C GLN A 342 15.98 15.57 -38.35
N THR A 343 15.22 15.47 -39.44
CA THR A 343 15.32 14.40 -40.43
C THR A 343 16.68 14.51 -41.13
N GLN A 344 17.55 13.52 -40.97
CA GLN A 344 18.76 13.40 -41.78
C GLN A 344 18.37 12.91 -43.17
N THR A 345 18.54 13.77 -44.18
CA THR A 345 18.48 13.42 -45.59
C THR A 345 19.89 13.03 -46.04
N VAL A 346 20.08 11.80 -46.53
CA VAL A 346 21.29 11.37 -47.22
C VAL A 346 21.19 11.78 -48.70
N PRO A 347 22.14 12.53 -49.27
CA PRO A 347 22.16 12.88 -50.69
C PRO A 347 22.95 11.84 -51.52
N PRO A 348 22.86 11.88 -52.87
CA PRO A 348 22.77 10.71 -53.75
C PRO A 348 24.07 9.91 -53.95
#